data_AF-A0A6L9KFL9-F1
#
_entry.id   AF-A0A6L9KFL9-F1
#
_cell.length_a   1.000
_cell.length_b   1.000
_cell.length_c   1.000
_cell.angle_alpha   90.00
_cell.angle_beta   90.00
_cell.angle_gamma   90.00
#
_symmetry.space_group_name_H-M   'P 1'
#
loop_
_entity.id
_entity.type
_entity.pdbx_description
1 polymer ?
#
loop_
_entity_poly.entity_id
_entity_poly.type
_entity_poly.pdbx_seq_one_letter_code
_entity_poly.pdbx_strand_id
1 'polypeptide(L)'
;MELTTFRFSPLLTTNYPLMKDFTLHTYSKLLQALKVAGYNFCTFEDWCEGKAINGYVILRHDIDNKPQHALRFAKVEAELRIRATYYFRTSKNILCPTVINEIAALGHEIGYHYRDLVDNNGNVENAIYSFQKNLSALRSMVSVRTISMDGCPWSKYDNRDLWKTYDYRDFGIIGEPYFDILDSKLNGNNKIQYFTDTARMWNGDRYNVRDKSIINESLPHSTVLPTSSKRVDDEVIHSTFDFINHIKTNPTKENMMITTHPQRWTDNTMEWMIELVTQGLKNKVKQLLIRFR
;
A
#
# COMPACT_ATOMS: atom_id res chain seq x y z
N MET A 1 -60.01 11.93 -13.77
CA MET A 1 -59.04 10.98 -14.38
C MET A 1 -57.80 11.80 -14.72
N GLU A 2 -56.95 12.01 -13.71
CA GLU A 2 -55.75 12.85 -13.83
C GLU A 2 -54.64 12.07 -14.53
N LEU A 3 -54.09 12.64 -15.60
CA LEU A 3 -52.91 12.12 -16.30
C LEU A 3 -51.66 12.81 -15.74
N THR A 4 -50.99 12.13 -14.82
CA THR A 4 -49.68 12.50 -14.29
C THR A 4 -48.63 12.45 -15.41
N THR A 5 -48.10 13.61 -15.79
CA THR A 5 -46.98 13.73 -16.71
C THR A 5 -45.68 13.48 -15.94
N PHE A 6 -45.06 12.32 -16.17
CA PHE A 6 -43.71 12.02 -15.68
C PHE A 6 -42.69 12.92 -16.42
N ARG A 7 -42.16 13.93 -15.73
CA ARG A 7 -40.96 14.65 -16.18
C ARG A 7 -39.74 13.78 -15.93
N PHE A 8 -39.15 13.23 -16.99
CA PHE A 8 -37.80 12.70 -16.94
C PHE A 8 -36.82 13.84 -16.66
N SER A 9 -36.13 13.78 -15.52
CA SER A 9 -34.94 14.61 -15.29
C SER A 9 -33.82 14.13 -16.22
N PRO A 10 -33.11 15.03 -16.91
CA PRO A 10 -31.95 14.64 -17.68
C PRO A 10 -30.83 14.27 -16.70
N LEU A 11 -30.45 13.00 -16.71
CA LEU A 11 -29.17 12.55 -16.15
C LEU A 11 -28.07 13.40 -16.79
N LEU A 12 -27.39 14.20 -15.97
CA LEU A 12 -26.15 14.87 -16.33
C LEU A 12 -25.10 13.79 -16.60
N THR A 13 -25.03 13.32 -17.84
CA THR A 13 -23.88 12.58 -18.35
C THR A 13 -22.74 13.57 -18.52
N THR A 14 -21.96 13.76 -17.44
CA THR A 14 -20.67 14.42 -17.56
C THR A 14 -19.79 13.52 -18.42
N ASN A 15 -19.66 13.86 -19.71
CA ASN A 15 -18.70 13.31 -20.65
C ASN A 15 -17.29 13.72 -20.22
N TYR A 16 -16.77 13.10 -19.16
CA TYR A 16 -15.33 13.06 -18.96
C TYR A 16 -14.77 12.07 -19.99
N PRO A 17 -13.71 12.42 -20.74
CA PRO A 17 -12.99 11.40 -21.49
C PRO A 17 -12.62 10.28 -20.52
N LEU A 18 -12.79 9.03 -20.93
CA LEU A 18 -12.49 7.84 -20.13
C LEU A 18 -11.04 7.94 -19.64
N MET A 19 -10.83 8.53 -18.46
CA MET A 19 -9.50 8.82 -17.94
C MET A 19 -8.93 7.49 -17.47
N LYS A 20 -7.72 7.15 -17.94
CA LYS A 20 -7.03 5.92 -17.52
C LYS A 20 -6.67 6.05 -16.04
N ASP A 21 -7.24 5.17 -15.21
CA ASP A 21 -6.82 5.00 -13.82
C ASP A 21 -5.44 4.30 -13.75
N PHE A 22 -4.77 4.27 -12.60
CA PHE A 22 -3.44 3.64 -12.42
C PHE A 22 -2.36 4.19 -13.35
N THR A 23 -2.34 5.51 -13.52
CA THR A 23 -1.33 6.26 -14.27
C THR A 23 -0.58 7.17 -13.30
N LEU A 24 0.64 7.59 -13.64
CA LEU A 24 1.38 8.51 -12.79
C LEU A 24 0.66 9.86 -12.70
N HIS A 25 -0.03 10.25 -13.78
CA HIS A 25 -0.93 11.41 -13.78
C HIS A 25 -2.07 11.28 -12.77
N THR A 26 -2.77 10.15 -12.71
CA THR A 26 -3.87 9.95 -11.74
C THR A 26 -3.36 9.87 -10.31
N TYR A 27 -2.18 9.29 -10.10
CA TYR A 27 -1.50 9.30 -8.80
C TYR A 27 -1.20 10.74 -8.34
N SER A 28 -0.61 11.57 -9.21
CA SER A 28 -0.36 12.99 -8.90
C SER A 28 -1.64 13.73 -8.53
N LYS A 29 -2.75 13.48 -9.24
CA LYS A 29 -4.06 14.06 -8.89
C LYS A 29 -4.58 13.64 -7.51
N LEU A 30 -4.36 12.39 -7.12
CA LEU A 30 -4.72 11.91 -5.77
C LEU A 30 -3.93 12.67 -4.70
N LEU A 31 -2.61 12.79 -4.86
CA LEU A 31 -1.75 13.52 -3.93
C LEU A 31 -2.15 14.99 -3.82
N GLN A 32 -2.46 15.64 -4.94
CA GLN A 32 -2.94 17.02 -4.95
C GLN A 32 -4.29 17.16 -4.22
N ALA A 33 -5.21 16.22 -4.41
CA ALA A 33 -6.51 16.23 -3.70
C ALA A 33 -6.33 16.11 -2.19
N LEU A 34 -5.48 15.19 -1.72
CA LEU A 34 -5.13 15.05 -0.30
C LEU A 34 -4.48 16.33 0.25
N LYS A 35 -3.55 16.94 -0.49
CA LYS A 35 -2.91 18.20 -0.09
C LYS A 35 -3.91 19.35 0.02
N VAL A 36 -4.81 19.49 -0.95
CA VAL A 36 -5.89 20.51 -0.92
C VAL A 36 -6.87 20.26 0.23
N ALA A 37 -7.17 19.01 0.56
CA ALA A 37 -7.96 18.65 1.73
C ALA A 37 -7.24 18.91 3.08
N GLY A 38 -5.97 19.31 3.04
CA GLY A 38 -5.20 19.73 4.19
C GLY A 38 -4.62 18.59 5.03
N TYR A 39 -4.32 17.45 4.39
CA TYR A 39 -3.57 16.35 4.99
C TYR A 39 -2.08 16.67 5.12
N ASN A 40 -1.47 16.21 6.21
CA ASN A 40 -0.03 16.28 6.43
C ASN A 40 0.64 14.99 5.92
N PHE A 41 1.75 15.09 5.20
CA PHE A 41 2.47 13.88 4.76
C PHE A 41 3.66 13.63 5.67
N CYS A 42 3.81 12.38 6.10
CA CYS A 42 4.97 11.93 6.87
C CYS A 42 5.39 10.54 6.40
N THR A 43 6.67 10.21 6.58
CA THR A 43 7.16 8.86 6.32
C THR A 43 6.78 7.93 7.47
N PHE A 44 6.98 6.63 7.33
CA PHE A 44 6.69 5.70 8.41
C PHE A 44 7.71 5.84 9.55
N GLU A 45 8.98 6.09 9.24
CA GLU A 45 10.02 6.47 10.22
C GLU A 45 9.63 7.73 11.00
N ASP A 46 9.14 8.79 10.34
CA ASP A 46 8.64 9.98 11.04
C ASP A 46 7.52 9.63 12.03
N TRP A 47 6.61 8.73 11.63
CA TRP A 47 5.53 8.26 12.49
C TRP A 47 6.06 7.47 13.69
N CYS A 48 6.98 6.52 13.47
CA CYS A 48 7.62 5.74 14.54
C CYS A 48 8.35 6.64 15.55
N GLU A 49 8.88 7.78 15.10
CA GLU A 49 9.56 8.76 15.94
C GLU A 49 8.63 9.79 16.60
N GLY A 50 7.31 9.64 16.44
CA GLY A 50 6.32 10.53 17.05
C GLY A 50 6.26 11.92 16.41
N LYS A 51 6.75 12.09 15.17
CA LYS A 51 6.75 13.35 14.43
C LYS A 51 5.48 13.58 13.61
N ALA A 52 4.58 12.59 13.55
CA ALA A 52 3.34 12.69 12.79
C ALA A 52 2.36 13.69 13.44
N ILE A 53 1.82 14.60 12.62
CA ILE A 53 0.79 15.56 13.02
C ILE A 53 -0.57 15.02 12.59
N ASN A 54 -1.56 15.01 13.48
CA ASN A 54 -2.92 14.51 13.19
C ASN A 54 -3.48 14.99 11.84
N GLY A 55 -4.29 14.13 11.23
CA GLY A 55 -4.66 14.28 9.82
C GLY A 55 -3.49 14.01 8.90
N TYR A 56 -2.67 12.99 9.25
CA TYR A 56 -1.55 12.59 8.42
C TYR A 56 -1.92 11.53 7.38
N VAL A 57 -1.09 11.47 6.33
CA VAL A 57 -1.03 10.42 5.32
C VAL A 57 0.38 9.83 5.36
N ILE A 58 0.47 8.52 5.58
CA ILE A 58 1.69 7.76 5.34
C ILE A 58 1.57 7.11 3.96
N LEU A 59 2.43 7.52 3.05
CA LEU A 59 2.56 6.87 1.74
C LEU A 59 3.58 5.74 1.85
N ARG A 60 3.12 4.53 1.62
CA ARG A 60 3.93 3.31 1.60
C ARG A 60 4.00 2.76 0.18
N HIS A 61 5.19 2.45 -0.30
CA HIS A 61 5.41 1.86 -1.62
C HIS A 61 6.13 0.53 -1.53
N ASP A 62 5.46 -0.55 -1.93
CA ASP A 62 6.04 -1.89 -1.94
C ASP A 62 6.67 -2.18 -3.31
N ILE A 63 8.02 -2.24 -3.35
CA ILE A 63 8.77 -2.37 -4.59
C ILE A 63 9.08 -3.83 -4.88
N ASP A 64 8.12 -4.52 -5.52
CA ASP A 64 8.27 -5.92 -5.95
C ASP A 64 8.88 -6.10 -7.34
N ASN A 65 8.84 -5.05 -8.17
CA ASN A 65 9.32 -5.10 -9.54
C ASN A 65 9.50 -3.67 -10.09
N LYS A 66 10.15 -3.54 -11.24
CA LYS A 66 10.30 -2.28 -12.01
C LYS A 66 10.73 -1.10 -11.11
N PRO A 67 11.92 -1.15 -10.46
CA PRO A 67 12.37 -0.10 -9.54
C PRO A 67 12.37 1.30 -10.19
N GLN A 68 12.54 1.40 -11.51
CA GLN A 68 12.43 2.68 -12.23
C GLN A 68 11.05 3.35 -12.12
N HIS A 69 9.97 2.58 -11.90
CA HIS A 69 8.65 3.17 -11.64
C HIS A 69 8.59 3.80 -10.25
N ALA A 70 9.27 3.22 -9.26
CA ALA A 70 9.40 3.80 -7.92
C ALA A 70 10.12 5.16 -7.99
N LEU A 71 11.17 5.28 -8.80
CA LEU A 71 11.86 6.55 -9.01
C LEU A 71 10.96 7.62 -9.64
N ARG A 72 10.05 7.23 -10.55
CA ARG A 72 9.06 8.15 -11.13
C ARG A 72 8.05 8.64 -10.09
N PHE A 73 7.62 7.76 -9.18
CA PHE A 73 6.78 8.12 -8.03
C PHE A 73 7.50 9.15 -7.15
N ALA A 74 8.74 8.84 -6.76
CA ALA A 74 9.53 9.70 -5.88
C ALA A 74 9.72 11.10 -6.48
N LYS A 75 9.96 11.20 -7.79
CA LYS A 75 10.07 12.49 -8.48
C LYS A 75 8.76 13.30 -8.40
N VAL A 76 7.61 12.68 -8.63
CA VAL A 76 6.29 13.33 -8.51
C VAL A 76 6.01 13.79 -7.08
N GLU A 77 6.31 12.95 -6.10
CA GLU A 77 6.13 13.30 -4.68
C GLU A 77 7.05 14.44 -4.25
N ALA A 78 8.33 14.40 -4.64
CA ALA A 78 9.30 15.45 -4.38
C ALA A 78 8.90 16.79 -5.02
N GLU A 79 8.39 16.79 -6.26
CA GLU A 79 7.83 17.97 -6.92
C GLU A 79 6.67 18.59 -6.11
N LEU A 80 5.88 17.75 -5.43
CA LEU A 80 4.79 18.17 -4.55
C LEU A 80 5.24 18.47 -3.11
N ARG A 81 6.54 18.37 -2.82
CA ARG A 81 7.15 18.47 -1.47
C ARG A 81 6.55 17.47 -0.49
N ILE A 82 6.37 16.24 -0.93
CA ILE A 82 5.86 15.12 -0.15
C ILE A 82 7.00 14.14 0.07
N ARG A 83 7.15 13.65 1.31
CA ARG A 83 8.03 12.53 1.64
C ARG A 83 7.18 11.28 1.84
N ALA A 84 7.72 10.14 1.41
CA ALA A 84 7.06 8.85 1.42
C ALA A 84 8.06 7.75 1.77
N THR A 85 7.57 6.52 1.96
CA THR A 85 8.37 5.36 2.36
C THR A 85 8.41 4.31 1.26
N TYR A 86 9.61 3.91 0.83
CA TYR A 86 9.83 2.95 -0.23
C TYR A 86 10.46 1.67 0.31
N TYR A 87 9.70 0.59 0.36
CA TYR A 87 10.17 -0.71 0.82
C TYR A 87 10.72 -1.51 -0.36
N PHE A 88 12.03 -1.73 -0.38
CA PHE A 88 12.70 -2.49 -1.43
C PHE A 88 12.90 -3.95 -1.04
N ARG A 89 12.60 -4.87 -1.95
CA ARG A 89 13.13 -6.24 -1.89
C ARG A 89 14.60 -6.27 -2.33
N THR A 90 15.36 -7.24 -1.84
CA THR A 90 16.80 -7.40 -2.16
C THR A 90 17.10 -8.35 -3.33
N SER A 91 16.08 -8.84 -4.04
CA SER A 91 16.33 -9.69 -5.22
C SER A 91 17.04 -8.92 -6.34
N LYS A 92 17.87 -9.61 -7.13
CA LYS A 92 18.80 -9.02 -8.12
C LYS A 92 18.18 -7.98 -9.07
N ASN A 93 16.93 -8.19 -9.50
CA ASN A 93 16.27 -7.30 -10.47
C ASN A 93 15.57 -6.09 -9.82
N ILE A 94 15.52 -6.05 -8.49
CA ILE A 94 14.84 -5.02 -7.70
C ILE A 94 15.87 -4.16 -6.97
N LEU A 95 16.89 -4.81 -6.39
CA LEU A 95 17.99 -4.15 -5.70
C LEU A 95 18.82 -3.34 -6.70
N CYS A 96 18.42 -2.09 -6.91
CA CYS A 96 19.01 -1.18 -7.88
C CYS A 96 19.63 0.00 -7.11
N PRO A 97 20.95 -0.04 -6.83
CA PRO A 97 21.61 0.99 -6.03
C PRO A 97 21.39 2.41 -6.54
N THR A 98 21.43 2.61 -7.87
CA THR A 98 21.19 3.91 -8.49
C THR A 98 19.80 4.46 -8.15
N VAL A 99 18.76 3.64 -8.32
CA VAL A 99 17.39 4.04 -8.00
C VAL A 99 17.21 4.32 -6.50
N ILE A 100 17.74 3.43 -5.65
CA ILE A 100 17.62 3.56 -4.19
C ILE A 100 18.28 4.87 -3.71
N ASN A 101 19.49 5.14 -4.20
CA ASN A 101 20.21 6.37 -3.86
C ASN A 101 19.51 7.63 -4.38
N GLU A 102 18.95 7.61 -5.60
CA GLU A 102 18.19 8.74 -6.13
C GLU A 102 16.93 9.01 -5.31
N ILE A 103 16.17 7.98 -4.93
CA ILE A 103 14.96 8.14 -4.11
C ILE A 103 15.32 8.68 -2.72
N ALA A 104 16.38 8.17 -2.09
CA ALA A 104 16.86 8.69 -0.81
C ALA A 104 17.36 10.15 -0.93
N ALA A 105 18.04 10.50 -2.02
CA ALA A 105 18.51 11.87 -2.27
C ALA A 105 17.38 12.88 -2.49
N LEU A 106 16.21 12.41 -2.94
CA LEU A 106 14.97 13.21 -3.00
C LEU A 106 14.32 13.41 -1.62
N GLY A 107 14.86 12.79 -0.57
CA GLY A 107 14.42 12.93 0.82
C GLY A 107 13.40 11.88 1.28
N HIS A 108 13.11 10.87 0.46
CA HIS A 108 12.21 9.78 0.85
C HIS A 108 12.91 8.79 1.79
N GLU A 109 12.10 8.09 2.58
CA GLU A 109 12.56 6.99 3.42
C GLU A 109 12.73 5.72 2.59
N ILE A 110 13.81 4.98 2.84
CA ILE A 110 14.03 3.64 2.30
C ILE A 110 13.86 2.61 3.42
N GLY A 111 12.94 1.67 3.20
CA GLY A 111 12.68 0.55 4.09
C GLY A 111 13.05 -0.80 3.45
N TYR A 112 13.13 -1.86 4.26
CA TYR A 112 13.33 -3.21 3.75
C TYR A 112 12.00 -3.96 3.56
N HIS A 113 11.68 -4.35 2.33
CA HIS A 113 10.55 -5.24 2.03
C HIS A 113 10.97 -6.71 2.18
N TYR A 114 10.83 -7.24 3.39
CA TYR A 114 11.41 -8.55 3.73
C TYR A 114 10.53 -9.71 3.23
N ARG A 115 11.19 -10.76 2.74
CA ARG A 115 10.55 -12.00 2.26
C ARG A 115 11.30 -13.26 2.73
N ASP A 116 12.17 -13.10 3.73
CA ASP A 116 13.22 -14.07 4.03
C ASP A 116 12.67 -15.41 4.51
N LEU A 117 11.57 -15.43 5.27
CA LEU A 117 11.00 -16.68 5.74
C LEU A 117 10.44 -17.51 4.58
N VAL A 118 9.70 -16.86 3.67
CA VAL A 118 9.17 -17.51 2.48
C VAL A 118 10.31 -17.97 1.58
N ASP A 119 11.30 -17.12 1.33
CA ASP A 119 12.43 -17.42 0.44
C ASP A 119 13.35 -18.53 1.03
N ASN A 120 13.29 -18.77 2.34
CA ASN A 120 13.97 -19.87 3.03
C ASN A 120 13.03 -21.03 3.42
N ASN A 121 11.89 -21.18 2.74
CA ASN A 121 10.95 -22.30 2.92
C ASN A 121 10.49 -22.54 4.37
N GLY A 122 10.32 -21.46 5.15
CA GLY A 122 9.87 -21.54 6.53
C GLY A 122 10.94 -21.92 7.55
N ASN A 123 12.20 -22.10 7.12
CA ASN A 123 13.29 -22.33 8.06
C ASN A 123 13.67 -21.00 8.73
N VAL A 124 13.30 -20.86 10.00
CA VAL A 124 13.42 -19.64 10.80
C VAL A 124 14.90 -19.23 11.00
N GLU A 125 15.80 -20.18 11.24
CA GLU A 125 17.24 -19.90 11.45
C GLU A 125 17.91 -19.40 10.17
N ASN A 126 17.64 -20.04 9.03
CA ASN A 126 18.15 -19.58 7.73
C ASN A 126 17.51 -18.25 7.33
N ALA A 127 16.23 -18.05 7.64
CA ALA A 127 15.52 -16.82 7.34
C ALA A 127 16.09 -15.62 8.10
N ILE A 128 16.43 -15.76 9.39
CA ILE A 128 17.01 -14.64 10.13
C ILE A 128 18.41 -14.28 9.63
N TYR A 129 19.22 -15.28 9.26
CA TYR A 129 20.51 -15.04 8.63
C TYR A 129 20.38 -14.34 7.27
N SER A 130 19.43 -14.79 6.45
CA SER A 130 19.06 -14.14 5.20
C SER A 130 18.63 -12.69 5.41
N PHE A 131 17.77 -12.44 6.40
CA PHE A 131 17.27 -11.11 6.74
C PHE A 131 18.42 -10.17 7.10
N GLN A 132 19.34 -10.60 7.99
CA GLN A 132 20.51 -9.81 8.38
C GLN A 132 21.41 -9.46 7.19
N LYS A 133 21.69 -10.45 6.33
CA LYS A 133 22.51 -10.27 5.13
C LYS A 133 21.86 -9.26 4.17
N ASN A 134 20.56 -9.41 3.93
CA ASN A 134 19.81 -8.57 3.01
C ASN A 134 19.63 -7.14 3.54
N LEU A 135 19.33 -6.99 4.83
CA LEU A 135 19.28 -5.69 5.51
C LEU A 135 20.64 -4.98 5.44
N SER A 136 21.73 -5.72 5.67
CA SER A 136 23.10 -5.18 5.54
C SER A 136 23.40 -4.73 4.11
N ALA A 137 22.93 -5.48 3.09
CA ALA A 137 23.09 -5.09 1.70
C ALA A 137 22.39 -3.76 1.39
N LEU A 138 21.16 -3.54 1.89
CA LEU A 138 20.47 -2.25 1.74
C LEU A 138 21.17 -1.12 2.53
N ARG A 139 21.58 -1.41 3.77
CA ARG A 139 22.26 -0.45 4.66
C ARG A 139 23.64 -0.02 4.16
N SER A 140 24.25 -0.80 3.27
CA SER A 140 25.50 -0.38 2.61
C SER A 140 25.31 0.80 1.65
N MET A 141 24.07 1.11 1.27
CA MET A 141 23.73 2.21 0.36
C MET A 141 23.09 3.40 1.08
N VAL A 142 22.14 3.14 1.97
CA VAL A 142 21.29 4.16 2.62
C VAL A 142 20.90 3.76 4.04
N SER A 143 20.43 4.71 4.84
CA SER A 143 19.81 4.38 6.13
C SER A 143 18.55 3.54 5.91
N VAL A 144 18.41 2.45 6.67
CA VAL A 144 17.20 1.60 6.69
C VAL A 144 16.87 1.30 8.14
N ARG A 145 15.76 1.87 8.62
CA ARG A 145 15.30 1.77 10.01
C ARG A 145 13.90 1.18 10.15
N THR A 146 13.17 1.03 9.06
CA THR A 146 11.85 0.40 9.04
C THR A 146 11.83 -0.78 8.07
N ILE A 147 10.93 -1.71 8.31
CA ILE A 147 10.73 -2.88 7.46
C ILE A 147 9.23 -3.06 7.19
N SER A 148 8.90 -3.80 6.14
CA SER A 148 7.51 -4.18 5.86
C SER A 148 7.45 -5.54 5.19
N MET A 149 6.53 -6.40 5.64
CA MET A 149 6.44 -7.77 5.13
C MET A 149 5.98 -7.80 3.67
N ASP A 150 6.61 -8.65 2.87
CA ASP A 150 6.06 -9.06 1.59
C ASP A 150 4.99 -10.14 1.81
N GLY A 151 3.78 -9.90 1.30
CA GLY A 151 2.66 -10.82 1.52
C GLY A 151 2.80 -12.19 0.83
N CYS A 152 3.56 -12.31 -0.27
CA CYS A 152 3.73 -13.53 -1.07
C CYS A 152 2.54 -14.54 -1.03
N PRO A 153 1.34 -14.19 -1.56
CA PRO A 153 0.09 -14.92 -1.28
C PRO A 153 0.06 -16.39 -1.70
N TRP A 154 1.03 -16.82 -2.52
CA TRP A 154 1.18 -18.18 -3.02
C TRP A 154 1.96 -19.09 -2.06
N SER A 155 2.68 -18.52 -1.09
CA SER A 155 3.39 -19.30 -0.08
C SER A 155 2.46 -19.73 1.05
N LYS A 156 2.71 -20.89 1.65
CA LYS A 156 2.06 -21.30 2.91
C LYS A 156 2.60 -20.56 4.14
N TYR A 157 3.84 -20.05 4.07
CA TYR A 157 4.49 -19.30 5.14
C TYR A 157 4.13 -17.82 5.10
N ASP A 158 3.95 -17.20 6.27
CA ASP A 158 3.78 -15.75 6.41
C ASP A 158 5.09 -15.13 6.90
N ASN A 159 5.63 -14.14 6.21
CA ASN A 159 6.92 -13.56 6.58
C ASN A 159 6.92 -12.95 7.98
N ARG A 160 5.76 -12.51 8.48
CA ARG A 160 5.59 -12.01 9.85
C ARG A 160 5.89 -13.06 10.92
N ASP A 161 5.78 -14.35 10.59
CA ASP A 161 6.07 -15.45 11.53
C ASP A 161 7.54 -15.49 11.97
N LEU A 162 8.45 -14.85 11.21
CA LEU A 162 9.85 -14.70 11.62
C LEU A 162 9.96 -14.01 12.99
N TRP A 163 9.07 -13.05 13.26
CA TRP A 163 9.08 -12.24 14.48
C TRP A 163 8.36 -12.89 15.66
N LYS A 164 7.83 -14.11 15.49
CA LYS A 164 7.38 -14.93 16.64
C LYS A 164 8.57 -15.50 17.41
N THR A 165 9.74 -15.58 16.78
CA THR A 165 10.96 -16.17 17.36
C THR A 165 12.02 -15.11 17.67
N TYR A 166 12.11 -14.05 16.85
CA TYR A 166 13.07 -12.95 17.00
C TYR A 166 12.36 -11.61 17.15
N ASP A 167 13.04 -10.59 17.68
CA ASP A 167 12.56 -9.21 17.64
C ASP A 167 13.28 -8.45 16.53
N TYR A 168 12.52 -7.81 15.62
CA TYR A 168 13.14 -6.99 14.58
C TYR A 168 13.89 -5.78 15.18
N ARG A 169 13.54 -5.35 16.40
CA ARG A 169 14.20 -4.26 17.12
C ARG A 169 15.65 -4.56 17.48
N ASP A 170 16.01 -5.84 17.65
CA ASP A 170 17.40 -6.27 17.88
C ASP A 170 18.31 -5.92 16.68
N PHE A 171 17.73 -5.70 15.50
CA PHE A 171 18.44 -5.29 14.28
C PHE A 171 18.44 -3.77 14.06
N GLY A 172 18.04 -2.98 15.06
CA GLY A 172 17.92 -1.52 14.97
C GLY A 172 16.76 -1.07 14.07
N ILE A 173 15.74 -1.91 13.92
CA ILE A 173 14.50 -1.56 13.23
C ILE A 173 13.52 -0.96 14.23
N ILE A 174 12.98 0.21 13.93
CA ILE A 174 12.11 0.97 14.83
C ILE A 174 10.63 0.74 14.57
N GLY A 175 10.27 0.12 13.44
CA GLY A 175 8.88 -0.17 13.14
C GLY A 175 8.66 -1.13 11.96
N GLU A 176 7.50 -1.77 12.01
CA GLU A 176 6.90 -2.62 11.01
C GLU A 176 5.38 -2.31 10.92
N PRO A 177 4.84 -1.91 9.75
CA PRO A 177 3.49 -1.39 9.67
C PRO A 177 2.38 -2.29 10.22
N TYR A 178 2.46 -3.61 10.01
CA TYR A 178 1.41 -4.53 10.45
C TYR A 178 1.37 -4.72 11.96
N PHE A 179 2.54 -4.69 12.61
CA PHE A 179 2.61 -4.81 14.05
C PHE A 179 2.40 -3.47 14.76
N ASP A 180 2.95 -2.37 14.24
CA ASP A 180 3.02 -1.13 15.02
C ASP A 180 1.85 -0.17 14.74
N ILE A 181 1.43 0.03 13.48
CA ILE A 181 0.38 1.01 13.12
C ILE A 181 -0.95 0.39 12.65
N LEU A 182 -0.91 -0.81 12.06
CA LEU A 182 -2.12 -1.49 11.56
C LEU A 182 -2.65 -2.54 12.53
N ASP A 183 -1.97 -2.78 13.66
CA ASP A 183 -2.52 -3.57 14.76
C ASP A 183 -3.46 -2.71 15.59
N SER A 184 -4.76 -3.04 15.49
CA SER A 184 -5.84 -2.38 16.22
C SER A 184 -5.69 -2.47 17.74
N LYS A 185 -4.98 -3.48 18.27
CA LYS A 185 -4.76 -3.64 19.72
C LYS A 185 -3.75 -2.63 20.26
N LEU A 186 -2.76 -2.27 19.46
CA LEU A 186 -1.68 -1.36 19.85
C LEU A 186 -2.04 0.11 19.61
N ASN A 187 -2.93 0.38 18.65
CA ASN A 187 -3.35 1.75 18.31
C ASN A 187 -4.58 2.26 19.10
N GLY A 188 -5.16 1.45 20.00
CA GLY A 188 -6.30 1.84 20.82
C GLY A 188 -7.47 2.36 19.99
N ASN A 189 -8.02 3.54 20.35
CA ASN A 189 -9.08 4.21 19.59
C ASN A 189 -8.56 5.05 18.41
N ASN A 190 -7.25 5.06 18.15
CA ASN A 190 -6.65 5.88 17.09
C ASN A 190 -6.84 5.18 15.75
N LYS A 191 -8.07 5.30 15.22
CA LYS A 191 -8.51 4.66 13.99
C LYS A 191 -7.71 5.22 12.81
N ILE A 192 -6.87 4.40 12.20
CA ILE A 192 -6.19 4.70 10.95
C ILE A 192 -6.97 4.09 9.78
N GLN A 193 -7.21 4.87 8.72
CA GLN A 193 -7.74 4.35 7.48
C GLN A 193 -6.62 3.68 6.67
N TYR A 194 -6.84 2.44 6.23
CA TYR A 194 -5.88 1.70 5.41
C TYR A 194 -6.41 1.49 3.99
N PHE A 195 -5.67 2.01 3.01
CA PHE A 195 -5.95 1.83 1.59
C PHE A 195 -4.78 1.13 0.92
N THR A 196 -5.06 0.13 0.09
CA THR A 196 -4.05 -0.57 -0.71
C THR A 196 -4.54 -0.70 -2.14
N ASP A 197 -3.65 -0.47 -3.10
CA ASP A 197 -3.93 -0.58 -4.53
C ASP A 197 -3.95 -2.04 -5.03
N THR A 198 -3.99 -2.99 -4.09
CA THR A 198 -4.05 -4.44 -4.33
C THR A 198 -5.12 -4.78 -5.35
N ALA A 199 -4.75 -5.62 -6.33
CA ALA A 199 -5.62 -6.02 -7.43
C ALA A 199 -5.97 -4.91 -8.43
N ARG A 200 -5.28 -3.76 -8.40
CA ARG A 200 -5.59 -2.54 -9.19
C ARG A 200 -6.98 -1.98 -8.90
N MET A 201 -7.30 -1.86 -7.61
CA MET A 201 -8.49 -1.18 -7.12
C MET A 201 -8.30 -0.85 -5.64
N TRP A 202 -9.09 0.08 -5.09
CA TRP A 202 -9.03 0.49 -3.68
C TRP A 202 -9.97 -0.31 -2.75
N ASN A 203 -10.82 -1.18 -3.33
CA ASN A 203 -11.70 -2.13 -2.64
C ASN A 203 -11.30 -3.60 -2.90
N GLY A 204 -9.99 -3.85 -2.94
CA GLY A 204 -9.36 -5.10 -3.37
C GLY A 204 -9.38 -6.24 -2.35
N ASP A 205 -10.02 -6.10 -1.20
CA ASP A 205 -9.91 -7.02 -0.05
C ASP A 205 -10.28 -8.46 -0.38
N ARG A 206 -11.22 -8.62 -1.31
CA ARG A 206 -11.65 -9.93 -1.82
C ARG A 206 -10.55 -10.70 -2.57
N TYR A 207 -9.48 -10.02 -2.97
CA TYR A 207 -8.30 -10.59 -3.61
C TYR A 207 -7.06 -10.51 -2.72
N ASN A 208 -7.19 -9.93 -1.52
CA ASN A 208 -6.09 -9.74 -0.60
C ASN A 208 -6.06 -10.90 0.41
N VAL A 209 -4.91 -11.55 0.53
CA VAL A 209 -4.73 -12.72 1.40
C VAL A 209 -4.05 -12.33 2.71
N ARG A 210 -3.09 -11.39 2.69
CA ARG A 210 -2.20 -11.08 3.84
C ARG A 210 -1.97 -9.60 4.10
N ASP A 211 -2.14 -8.74 3.10
CA ASP A 211 -1.95 -7.30 3.22
C ASP A 211 -3.21 -6.65 3.84
N LYS A 212 -3.52 -7.00 5.09
CA LYS A 212 -4.72 -6.53 5.80
C LYS A 212 -4.36 -5.97 7.16
N SER A 213 -5.17 -5.03 7.65
CA SER A 213 -5.14 -4.64 9.06
C SER A 213 -5.42 -5.87 9.92
N ILE A 214 -4.65 -6.02 11.02
CA ILE A 214 -4.78 -7.17 11.91
C ILE A 214 -6.00 -6.92 12.81
N ILE A 215 -7.09 -7.62 12.53
CA ILE A 215 -8.29 -7.68 13.39
C ILE A 215 -8.56 -9.15 13.71
N ASN A 216 -8.32 -9.54 14.97
CA ASN A 216 -8.67 -10.79 15.66
C ASN A 216 -8.70 -12.10 14.84
N GLU A 217 -7.62 -12.88 14.90
CA GLU A 217 -7.62 -14.33 14.58
C GLU A 217 -8.11 -15.23 15.74
N SER A 218 -8.56 -14.68 16.87
CA SER A 218 -8.89 -15.48 18.06
C SER A 218 -10.37 -15.81 18.28
N LEU A 219 -11.22 -15.79 17.25
CA LEU A 219 -12.61 -16.28 17.35
C LEU A 219 -12.96 -17.21 16.17
N PRO A 220 -12.97 -18.54 16.35
CA PRO A 220 -13.59 -19.42 15.38
C PRO A 220 -15.11 -19.17 15.44
N HIS A 221 -15.70 -18.80 14.30
CA HIS A 221 -17.13 -18.48 14.08
C HIS A 221 -17.62 -17.03 14.13
N SER A 222 -16.75 -16.01 14.08
CA SER A 222 -17.22 -14.64 13.79
C SER A 222 -17.01 -14.27 12.32
N THR A 223 -18.10 -14.00 11.60
CA THR A 223 -18.18 -13.60 10.18
C THR A 223 -17.69 -12.16 9.91
N VAL A 224 -16.79 -11.63 10.76
CA VAL A 224 -16.26 -10.27 10.59
C VAL A 224 -15.01 -10.34 9.73
N LEU A 225 -15.19 -10.09 8.43
CA LEU A 225 -14.11 -9.91 7.48
C LEU A 225 -13.26 -8.68 7.87
N PRO A 226 -11.93 -8.74 7.68
CA PRO A 226 -11.01 -7.65 7.98
C PRO A 226 -11.39 -6.38 7.19
N THR A 227 -11.56 -5.27 7.92
CA THR A 227 -11.86 -3.95 7.36
C THR A 227 -10.58 -3.30 6.84
N SER A 228 -10.17 -3.70 5.64
CA SER A 228 -9.72 -2.72 4.67
C SER A 228 -10.97 -2.23 3.91
N SER A 229 -11.16 -0.91 3.90
CA SER A 229 -11.93 -0.09 2.94
C SER A 229 -13.21 -0.58 2.24
N LYS A 230 -13.95 -1.60 2.68
CA LYS A 230 -15.18 -1.98 1.98
C LYS A 230 -16.27 -0.91 2.05
N ARG A 231 -16.28 -0.09 3.10
CA ARG A 231 -17.22 1.00 3.36
C ARG A 231 -16.58 2.05 4.26
N VAL A 232 -16.32 3.24 3.74
CA VAL A 232 -16.33 4.47 4.56
C VAL A 232 -17.74 5.03 4.35
N ASP A 233 -18.59 4.97 5.38
CA ASP A 233 -19.97 5.48 5.34
C ASP A 233 -20.81 5.01 4.13
N ASP A 234 -20.79 3.69 3.86
CA ASP A 234 -21.51 3.02 2.74
C ASP A 234 -21.04 3.36 1.30
N GLU A 235 -20.02 4.20 1.12
CA GLU A 235 -19.42 4.50 -0.18
C GLU A 235 -18.39 3.45 -0.61
N VAL A 236 -18.48 2.98 -1.87
CA VAL A 236 -17.54 2.02 -2.45
C VAL A 236 -16.44 2.76 -3.21
N ILE A 237 -15.26 2.86 -2.60
CA ILE A 237 -14.08 3.46 -3.24
C ILE A 237 -13.40 2.39 -4.11
N HIS A 238 -13.66 2.39 -5.42
CA HIS A 238 -13.11 1.41 -6.34
C HIS A 238 -11.91 1.92 -7.13
N SER A 239 -12.06 3.07 -7.78
CA SER A 239 -11.07 3.73 -8.62
C SER A 239 -10.36 4.86 -7.89
N THR A 240 -9.22 5.31 -8.42
CA THR A 240 -8.53 6.50 -7.88
C THR A 240 -9.38 7.76 -8.02
N PHE A 241 -10.28 7.80 -9.01
CA PHE A 241 -11.23 8.91 -9.18
C PHE A 241 -12.29 8.92 -8.09
N ASP A 242 -12.82 7.75 -7.70
CA ASP A 242 -13.73 7.62 -6.56
C ASP A 242 -13.01 8.07 -5.28
N PHE A 243 -11.75 7.69 -5.11
CA PHE A 243 -10.95 8.10 -3.95
C PHE A 243 -10.75 9.63 -3.92
N ILE A 244 -10.38 10.23 -5.06
CA ILE A 244 -10.28 11.68 -5.18
C ILE A 244 -11.62 12.36 -4.87
N ASN A 245 -12.74 11.81 -5.35
CA ASN A 245 -14.06 12.35 -5.10
C ASN A 245 -14.40 12.29 -3.61
N HIS A 246 -14.21 11.12 -2.98
CA HIS A 246 -14.43 10.90 -1.56
C HIS A 246 -13.66 11.90 -0.69
N ILE A 247 -12.37 12.11 -0.96
CA ILE A 247 -11.53 13.07 -0.23
C ILE A 247 -12.05 14.51 -0.38
N LYS A 248 -12.59 14.86 -1.55
CA LYS A 248 -13.13 16.20 -1.82
C LYS A 248 -14.48 16.43 -1.14
N THR A 249 -15.34 15.42 -1.09
CA THR A 249 -16.68 15.55 -0.51
C THR A 249 -16.68 15.38 1.00
N ASN A 250 -15.78 14.54 1.54
CA ASN A 250 -15.72 14.18 2.96
C ASN A 250 -14.29 14.38 3.51
N PRO A 251 -13.79 15.62 3.67
CA PRO A 251 -12.46 15.87 4.21
C PRO A 251 -12.46 15.67 5.74
N THR A 252 -12.44 14.41 6.19
CA THR A 252 -12.47 14.05 7.62
C THR A 252 -11.15 14.31 8.35
N LYS A 253 -10.04 14.41 7.59
CA LYS A 253 -8.66 14.45 8.12
C LYS A 253 -8.39 13.33 9.12
N GLU A 254 -9.00 12.16 8.89
CA GLU A 254 -8.65 10.96 9.64
C GLU A 254 -7.26 10.49 9.22
N ASN A 255 -6.47 10.03 10.18
CA ASN A 255 -5.14 9.49 9.90
C ASN A 255 -5.26 8.34 8.90
N MET A 256 -4.37 8.29 7.91
CA MET A 256 -4.41 7.23 6.90
C MET A 256 -3.03 6.73 6.48
N MET A 257 -3.00 5.47 6.06
CA MET A 257 -1.89 4.86 5.35
C MET A 257 -2.38 4.39 3.98
N ILE A 258 -1.67 4.80 2.94
CA ILE A 258 -1.93 4.42 1.55
C ILE A 258 -0.74 3.60 1.06
N THR A 259 -0.99 2.32 0.78
CA THR A 259 -0.02 1.40 0.20
C THR A 259 -0.23 1.31 -1.32
N THR A 260 0.83 1.58 -2.08
CA THR A 260 0.82 1.37 -3.54
C THR A 260 1.97 0.50 -4.00
N HIS A 261 1.80 -0.08 -5.20
CA HIS A 261 2.80 -0.91 -5.84
C HIS A 261 3.23 -0.23 -7.15
N PRO A 262 4.29 0.59 -7.18
CA PRO A 262 4.63 1.46 -8.31
C PRO A 262 4.74 0.75 -9.67
N GLN A 263 5.09 -0.54 -9.71
CA GLN A 263 5.10 -1.35 -10.93
C GLN A 263 3.74 -1.41 -11.65
N ARG A 264 2.64 -1.14 -10.94
CA ARG A 264 1.27 -1.14 -11.48
C ARG A 264 0.89 0.18 -12.15
N TRP A 265 1.64 1.24 -11.90
CA TRP A 265 1.30 2.60 -12.31
C TRP A 265 2.21 3.05 -13.44
N THR A 266 1.63 3.47 -14.56
CA THR A 266 2.40 3.92 -15.72
C THR A 266 1.54 4.76 -16.67
N ASP A 267 2.12 5.84 -17.20
CA ASP A 267 1.50 6.64 -18.27
C ASP A 267 1.70 5.99 -19.65
N ASN A 268 2.60 5.00 -19.75
CA ASN A 268 2.81 4.28 -21.00
C ASN A 268 1.60 3.38 -21.29
N THR A 269 0.87 3.68 -22.37
CA THR A 269 -0.37 2.99 -22.73
C THR A 269 -0.19 1.48 -22.92
N MET A 270 0.92 1.03 -23.52
CA MET A 270 1.16 -0.39 -23.76
C MET A 270 1.45 -1.14 -22.46
N GLU A 271 2.37 -0.63 -21.64
CA GLU A 271 2.66 -1.21 -20.32
C GLU A 271 1.41 -1.24 -19.43
N TRP A 272 0.60 -0.19 -19.50
CA TRP A 272 -0.65 -0.07 -18.77
C TRP A 272 -1.65 -1.17 -19.17
N MET A 273 -1.82 -1.41 -20.47
CA MET A 273 -2.71 -2.47 -20.97
C MET A 273 -2.22 -3.87 -20.56
N ILE A 274 -0.91 -4.12 -20.69
CA ILE A 274 -0.31 -5.40 -20.27
C ILE A 274 -0.56 -5.65 -18.77
N GLU A 275 -0.34 -4.64 -17.93
CA GLU A 275 -0.56 -4.77 -16.49
C GLU A 275 -2.04 -4.97 -16.16
N LEU A 276 -2.96 -4.27 -16.84
CA LEU A 276 -4.40 -4.43 -16.67
C LEU A 276 -4.83 -5.89 -16.94
N VAL A 277 -4.42 -6.44 -18.09
CA VAL A 277 -4.76 -7.83 -18.46
C VAL A 277 -4.13 -8.82 -17.49
N THR A 278 -2.84 -8.64 -17.16
CA THR A 278 -2.10 -9.55 -16.28
C THR A 278 -2.69 -9.58 -14.87
N GLN A 279 -3.06 -8.43 -14.31
CA GLN A 279 -3.71 -8.38 -12.99
C GLN A 279 -5.12 -8.95 -13.03
N GLY A 280 -5.88 -8.71 -14.09
CA GLY A 280 -7.19 -9.33 -14.29
C GLY A 280 -7.14 -10.87 -14.23
N LEU A 281 -6.12 -11.47 -14.86
CA LEU A 281 -5.88 -12.91 -14.78
C LEU A 281 -5.47 -13.36 -13.36
N LYS A 282 -4.51 -12.66 -12.74
CA LYS A 282 -4.06 -12.97 -11.36
C LYS A 282 -5.21 -12.92 -10.36
N ASN A 283 -6.08 -11.94 -10.47
CA ASN A 283 -7.23 -11.77 -9.57
C ASN A 283 -8.21 -12.95 -9.66
N LYS A 284 -8.46 -13.47 -10.86
CA LYS A 284 -9.29 -14.69 -11.05
C LYS A 284 -8.68 -15.90 -10.36
N VAL A 285 -7.37 -16.11 -10.50
CA VAL A 285 -6.68 -17.24 -9.86
C VAL A 285 -6.66 -17.09 -8.34
N LYS A 286 -6.36 -15.89 -7.81
CA LYS A 286 -6.44 -15.63 -6.36
C LYS A 286 -7.83 -15.91 -5.80
N GLN A 287 -8.88 -15.53 -6.52
CA GLN A 287 -10.27 -15.79 -6.11
C GLN A 287 -10.58 -17.29 -6.05
N LEU A 288 -10.02 -18.09 -6.97
CA LEU A 288 -10.14 -19.55 -6.89
C LEU A 288 -9.40 -20.09 -5.66
N LEU A 289 -8.15 -19.66 -5.41
CA LEU A 289 -7.39 -20.11 -4.24
C LEU A 289 -8.10 -19.80 -2.91
N ILE A 290 -8.66 -18.61 -2.76
CA ILE A 290 -9.41 -18.23 -1.54
C ILE A 290 -10.65 -19.11 -1.38
N ARG A 291 -11.27 -19.59 -2.46
CA ARG A 291 -12.43 -20.51 -2.40
C ARG A 291 -12.04 -21.95 -2.04
N PHE A 292 -10.80 -22.36 -2.31
CA PHE A 292 -10.31 -23.73 -2.08
C PHE A 292 -9.48 -23.89 -0.81
N ARG A 293 -9.32 -22.81 -0.03
CA ARG A 293 -8.55 -22.77 1.22
C ARG A 293 -9.50 -22.65 2.40
#